data_AF-A0A847VM20-F1
#
_entry.id   AF-A0A847VM20-F1
#
_cell.length_a   1.000
_cell.length_b   1.000
_cell.length_c   1.000
_cell.angle_alpha   90.00
_cell.angle_beta   90.00
_cell.angle_gamma   90.00
#
_symmetry.space_group_name_H-M   'P 1'
#
loop_
_entity.id
_entity.type
_entity.pdbx_description
1 polymer ?
#
loop_
_entity_poly.entity_id
_entity_poly.type
_entity_poly.pdbx_seq_one_letter_code
_entity_poly.pdbx_strand_id
1 'polypeptide(L)'
;NLRAAVSMDAGGEGLQLCAEGVLHSNVARWTAIAGKVNHIVVYSCAAGNTERGNEGSTADGRYLMGALAIHTEANVYAADRIQWYQTHGGLGNGRFEFGDWEGNLWRFPPSGEPPTMVSRAPVEFADVMAGTAP
;
A
#
# COMPACT_ATOMS: atom_id res chain seq x y z
N ASN A 1 5.33 -12.83 -22.81
CA ASN A 1 5.11 -12.55 -21.37
C ASN A 1 3.81 -11.78 -21.25
N LEU A 2 2.67 -12.48 -21.08
CA LEU A 2 1.30 -11.93 -21.23
C LEU A 2 0.83 -11.09 -20.03
N ARG A 3 1.67 -10.90 -19.01
CA ARG A 3 1.34 -10.18 -17.77
C ARG A 3 1.27 -8.66 -17.92
N ALA A 4 1.86 -8.10 -18.98
CA ALA A 4 1.82 -6.66 -19.25
C ALA A 4 0.47 -6.16 -19.83
N ALA A 5 -0.44 -7.06 -20.20
CA ALA A 5 -1.71 -6.71 -20.85
C ALA A 5 -2.90 -6.59 -19.88
N VAL A 6 -2.72 -6.84 -18.58
CA VAL A 6 -3.80 -6.84 -17.57
C VAL A 6 -3.40 -5.99 -16.35
N SER A 7 -3.01 -4.74 -16.59
CA SER A 7 -2.78 -3.73 -15.54
C SER A 7 -3.55 -2.45 -15.87
N MET A 8 -4.86 -2.61 -16.14
CA MET A 8 -5.81 -1.50 -16.30
C MET A 8 -6.79 -1.40 -15.12
N ASP A 9 -6.59 -2.17 -14.06
CA ASP A 9 -7.37 -2.02 -12.84
C ASP A 9 -6.80 -0.83 -12.06
N ALA A 10 -7.45 0.32 -12.20
CA ALA A 10 -7.16 1.52 -11.44
C ALA A 10 -7.48 1.28 -9.95
N GLY A 11 -6.50 1.54 -9.08
CA GLY A 11 -6.70 1.64 -7.63
C GLY A 11 -6.89 3.09 -7.17
N GLY A 12 -6.89 3.31 -5.85
CA GLY A 12 -6.87 4.64 -5.25
C GLY A 12 -8.14 5.06 -4.51
N GLU A 13 -9.22 4.28 -4.59
CA GLU A 13 -10.49 4.58 -3.91
C GLU A 13 -10.49 4.25 -2.42
N GLY A 14 -9.58 3.37 -1.97
CA GLY A 14 -9.54 2.92 -0.59
C GLY A 14 -8.86 1.57 -0.40
N LEU A 15 -8.66 1.21 0.86
CA LEU A 15 -8.25 -0.14 1.26
C LEU A 15 -9.39 -0.81 2.01
N GLN A 16 -9.81 -1.99 1.57
CA GLN A 16 -10.69 -2.81 2.38
C GLN A 16 -9.88 -3.42 3.53
N LEU A 17 -10.06 -2.87 4.72
CA LEU A 17 -9.39 -3.32 5.94
C LEU A 17 -10.39 -3.26 7.09
N CYS A 18 -10.67 -4.42 7.69
CA CYS A 18 -11.74 -4.59 8.68
C CYS A 18 -13.11 -4.12 8.14
N ALA A 19 -14.05 -3.80 9.04
CA ALA A 19 -15.41 -3.42 8.64
C ALA A 19 -15.48 -1.98 8.12
N GLU A 20 -14.54 -1.13 8.54
CA GLU A 20 -14.55 0.31 8.31
C GLU A 20 -13.82 0.72 7.02
N GLY A 21 -12.83 -0.08 6.58
CA GLY A 21 -11.94 0.30 5.50
C GLY A 21 -11.01 1.47 5.85
N VAL A 22 -10.03 1.71 4.99
CA VAL A 22 -9.22 2.93 4.96
C VAL A 22 -9.69 3.75 3.77
N LEU A 23 -10.43 4.81 4.04
CA LEU A 23 -11.08 5.67 3.05
C LEU A 23 -10.74 7.13 3.33
N HIS A 24 -10.80 7.99 2.31
CA HIS A 24 -10.62 9.43 2.47
C HIS A 24 -11.52 10.03 3.56
N SER A 25 -12.76 9.55 3.67
CA SER A 25 -13.75 10.01 4.65
C SER A 25 -13.47 9.58 6.08
N ASN A 26 -12.60 8.60 6.31
CA ASN A 26 -12.37 8.01 7.63
C ASN A 26 -10.89 7.87 8.02
N VAL A 27 -9.94 8.23 7.15
CA VAL A 27 -8.50 8.01 7.34
C VAL A 27 -7.98 8.65 8.63
N ALA A 28 -8.56 9.77 9.06
CA ALA A 28 -8.23 10.42 10.34
C ALA A 28 -8.46 9.53 11.57
N ARG A 29 -9.32 8.51 11.50
CA ARG A 29 -9.52 7.54 12.59
C ARG A 29 -8.28 6.71 12.88
N TRP A 30 -7.36 6.60 11.91
CA TRP A 30 -6.11 5.85 12.05
C TRP A 30 -5.09 6.54 12.96
N THR A 31 -5.35 7.76 13.43
CA THR A 31 -4.59 8.35 14.56
C THR A 31 -4.62 7.50 15.83
N ALA A 32 -5.52 6.51 15.94
CA ALA A 32 -5.51 5.51 17.00
C ALA A 32 -4.17 4.73 17.13
N ILE A 33 -3.40 4.62 16.03
CA ILE A 33 -2.09 3.97 16.00
C ILE A 33 -0.91 4.94 15.87
N ALA A 34 -1.15 6.25 15.98
CA ALA A 34 -0.10 7.27 15.93
C ALA A 34 0.99 7.01 16.97
N GLY A 35 2.25 7.10 16.53
CA GLY A 35 3.43 6.84 17.37
C GLY A 35 3.63 5.39 17.83
N LYS A 36 2.75 4.46 17.43
CA LYS A 36 2.86 3.02 17.79
C LYS A 36 3.45 2.18 16.67
N VAL A 37 3.45 2.68 15.45
CA VAL A 37 4.00 2.01 14.27
C VAL A 37 4.91 2.97 13.52
N ASN A 38 6.06 2.48 13.07
CA ASN A 38 7.03 3.28 12.32
C ASN A 38 6.82 3.16 10.80
N HIS A 39 6.28 2.00 10.37
CA HIS A 39 6.15 1.62 8.98
C HIS A 39 4.81 0.92 8.74
N ILE A 40 4.13 1.31 7.67
CA ILE A 40 2.92 0.64 7.15
C ILE A 40 3.23 0.25 5.71
N VAL A 41 3.23 -1.05 5.41
CA VAL A 41 3.54 -1.56 4.07
C VAL A 41 2.27 -2.15 3.46
N VAL A 42 1.84 -1.60 2.33
CA VAL A 42 0.53 -1.87 1.72
C VAL A 42 0.70 -2.72 0.46
N TYR A 43 0.50 -4.03 0.60
CA TYR A 43 0.40 -4.97 -0.53
C TYR A 43 -1.05 -5.06 -0.98
N SER A 44 -1.49 -4.18 -1.88
CA SER A 44 -2.90 -4.13 -2.32
C SER A 44 -3.06 -3.64 -3.78
N CYS A 45 -4.31 -3.46 -4.22
CA CYS A 45 -4.65 -3.06 -5.58
C CYS A 45 -4.29 -1.59 -5.86
N ALA A 46 -3.03 -1.32 -6.23
CA ALA A 46 -2.57 -0.02 -6.72
C ALA A 46 -2.87 1.15 -5.76
N ALA A 47 -2.69 0.94 -4.46
CA ALA A 47 -3.04 1.93 -3.42
C ALA A 47 -2.29 3.26 -3.52
N GLY A 48 -1.07 3.24 -4.10
CA GLY A 48 -0.28 4.45 -4.36
C GLY A 48 -0.58 5.10 -5.72
N ASN A 49 -1.60 4.64 -6.46
CA ASN A 49 -1.94 5.16 -7.77
C ASN A 49 -2.89 6.36 -7.68
N THR A 50 -2.72 7.30 -8.60
CA THR A 50 -3.67 8.37 -8.87
C THR A 50 -3.76 8.49 -10.38
N GLU A 51 -4.85 7.98 -10.96
CA GLU A 51 -5.10 8.11 -12.39
C GLU A 51 -5.32 9.57 -12.77
N ARG A 52 -4.95 9.92 -14.01
CA ARG A 52 -5.11 11.28 -14.52
C ARG A 52 -6.57 11.72 -14.45
N GLY A 53 -6.83 12.86 -13.81
CA GLY A 53 -8.17 13.41 -13.62
C GLY A 53 -8.79 13.06 -12.26
N ASN A 54 -8.16 12.16 -11.48
CA ASN A 54 -8.60 11.82 -10.13
C ASN A 54 -7.85 12.59 -9.04
N GLU A 55 -6.90 13.47 -9.38
CA GLU A 55 -6.13 14.25 -8.41
C GLU A 55 -7.06 15.07 -7.51
N GLY A 56 -6.89 14.92 -6.18
CA GLY A 56 -7.71 15.58 -5.17
C GLY A 56 -9.14 15.03 -5.02
N SER A 57 -9.48 13.94 -5.72
CA SER A 57 -10.75 13.23 -5.56
C SER A 57 -10.65 12.09 -4.54
N THR A 58 -11.77 11.43 -4.26
CA THR A 58 -11.80 10.22 -3.43
C THR A 58 -11.12 9.01 -4.07
N ALA A 59 -10.76 9.09 -5.37
CA ALA A 59 -9.98 8.08 -6.08
C ALA A 59 -8.47 8.45 -6.16
N ASP A 60 -8.03 9.45 -5.40
CA ASP A 60 -6.62 9.81 -5.29
C ASP A 60 -5.92 8.93 -4.24
N GLY A 61 -5.30 7.84 -4.69
CA GLY A 61 -4.59 6.92 -3.81
C GLY A 61 -3.35 7.54 -3.19
N ARG A 62 -2.63 8.41 -3.93
CA ARG A 62 -1.48 9.13 -3.37
C ARG A 62 -1.89 10.05 -2.23
N TYR A 63 -3.00 10.78 -2.39
CA TYR A 63 -3.55 11.58 -1.31
C TYR A 63 -3.94 10.70 -0.12
N LEU A 64 -4.63 9.58 -0.33
CA LEU A 64 -5.04 8.69 0.76
C LEU A 64 -3.85 8.12 1.53
N MET A 65 -2.81 7.65 0.83
CA MET A 65 -1.61 7.09 1.46
C MET A 65 -0.80 8.18 2.19
N GLY A 66 -0.75 9.40 1.64
CA GLY A 66 -0.17 10.56 2.32
C GLY A 66 -0.93 10.93 3.59
N ALA A 67 -2.27 10.99 3.52
CA ALA A 67 -3.13 11.26 4.66
C ALA A 67 -2.98 10.18 5.74
N LEU A 68 -2.90 8.90 5.33
CA LEU A 68 -2.64 7.80 6.25
C LEU A 68 -1.29 7.99 6.96
N ALA A 69 -0.22 8.30 6.22
CA ALA A 69 1.12 8.54 6.78
C ALA A 69 1.13 9.66 7.84
N ILE A 70 0.48 10.78 7.53
CA ILE A 70 0.34 11.92 8.45
C ILE A 70 -0.43 11.51 9.70
N HIS A 71 -1.60 10.88 9.53
CA HIS A 71 -2.48 10.55 10.65
C HIS A 71 -1.92 9.47 11.57
N THR A 72 -1.10 8.54 11.05
CA THR A 72 -0.47 7.48 11.85
C THR A 72 0.94 7.82 12.33
N GLU A 73 1.49 8.98 11.96
CA GLU A 73 2.90 9.34 12.21
C GLU A 73 3.89 8.28 11.72
N ALA A 74 3.54 7.56 10.65
CA ALA A 74 4.31 6.43 10.13
C ALA A 74 4.73 6.67 8.68
N ASN A 75 5.81 6.01 8.23
CA ASN A 75 6.10 5.95 6.80
C ASN A 75 5.17 4.91 6.16
N VAL A 76 4.39 5.32 5.16
CA VAL A 76 3.54 4.40 4.37
C VAL A 76 4.27 4.03 3.08
N TYR A 77 4.21 2.75 2.71
CA TYR A 77 4.78 2.22 1.47
C TYR A 77 3.69 1.57 0.64
N ALA A 78 3.47 2.06 -0.58
CA ALA A 78 2.46 1.53 -1.48
C ALA A 78 2.89 1.67 -2.94
N ALA A 79 2.56 0.67 -3.75
CA ALA A 79 2.85 0.69 -5.17
C ALA A 79 1.73 1.35 -5.98
N ASP A 80 2.10 1.90 -7.15
CA ASP A 80 1.15 2.48 -8.12
C ASP A 80 0.54 1.46 -9.09
N ARG A 81 0.84 0.17 -8.93
CA ARG A 81 0.19 -0.93 -9.65
C ARG A 81 -0.34 -1.98 -8.69
N ILE A 82 -1.25 -2.81 -9.18
CA ILE A 82 -1.82 -3.91 -8.40
C ILE A 82 -0.69 -4.83 -7.98
N GLN A 83 -0.66 -5.16 -6.69
CA GLN A 83 0.21 -6.21 -6.24
C GLN A 83 -0.52 -7.55 -6.25
N TRP A 84 -0.23 -8.37 -7.25
CA TRP A 84 -0.73 -9.75 -7.28
C TRP A 84 0.03 -10.62 -6.27
N TYR A 85 -0.63 -11.68 -5.82
CA TYR A 85 -0.01 -12.70 -5.00
C TYR A 85 -0.33 -14.09 -5.54
N GLN A 86 0.55 -15.01 -5.19
CA GLN A 86 0.32 -16.44 -5.29
C GLN A 86 0.18 -17.01 -3.88
N THR A 87 -0.29 -18.25 -3.80
CA THR A 87 -0.19 -19.04 -2.57
C THR A 87 1.01 -19.96 -2.67
N HIS A 88 1.79 -20.08 -1.60
CA HIS A 88 2.97 -20.94 -1.55
C HIS A 88 2.66 -22.37 -2.02
N GLY A 89 3.40 -22.86 -3.00
CA GLY A 89 3.21 -24.20 -3.58
C GLY A 89 1.86 -24.42 -4.27
N GLY A 90 1.09 -23.36 -4.55
CA GLY A 90 -0.25 -23.45 -5.16
C GLY A 90 -1.34 -23.98 -4.22
N LEU A 91 -1.07 -24.05 -2.91
CA LEU A 91 -2.02 -24.56 -1.93
C LEU A 91 -3.05 -23.47 -1.57
N GLY A 92 -4.34 -23.75 -1.68
CA GLY A 92 -5.41 -22.77 -1.38
C GLY A 92 -5.43 -22.24 0.06
N ASN A 93 -4.76 -22.92 0.99
CA ASN A 93 -4.52 -22.51 2.37
C ASN A 93 -3.04 -22.20 2.68
N GLY A 94 -2.20 -22.10 1.64
CA GLY A 94 -0.80 -21.73 1.76
C GLY A 94 -0.64 -20.25 2.09
N ARG A 95 0.54 -19.88 2.62
CA ARG A 95 0.88 -18.46 2.84
C ARG A 95 0.86 -17.70 1.52
N PHE A 96 0.55 -16.41 1.58
CA PHE A 96 0.64 -15.53 0.42
C PHE A 96 2.10 -15.24 0.06
N GLU A 97 2.37 -15.12 -1.24
CA GLU A 97 3.67 -14.76 -1.80
C GLU A 97 3.43 -13.68 -2.84
N PHE A 98 3.77 -12.44 -2.49
CA PHE A 98 3.57 -11.28 -3.36
C PHE A 98 4.67 -11.16 -4.43
N GLY A 99 5.86 -11.72 -4.20
CA GLY A 99 6.99 -11.55 -5.11
C GLY A 99 7.55 -10.12 -5.11
N ASP A 100 8.11 -9.70 -6.24
CA ASP A 100 8.60 -8.33 -6.42
C ASP A 100 7.44 -7.34 -6.50
N TRP A 101 7.69 -6.09 -6.09
CA TRP A 101 6.73 -4.99 -6.26
C TRP A 101 6.40 -4.75 -7.74
N GLU A 102 5.12 -4.71 -8.05
CA GLU A 102 4.61 -4.33 -9.35
C GLU A 102 4.46 -2.81 -9.44
N GLY A 103 4.97 -2.20 -10.50
CA GLY A 103 4.98 -0.74 -10.66
C GLY A 103 6.06 -0.03 -9.85
N ASN A 104 5.86 1.25 -9.57
CA ASN A 104 6.76 2.01 -8.70
C ASN A 104 6.28 1.94 -7.26
N LEU A 105 7.18 1.56 -6.35
CA LEU A 105 6.93 1.65 -4.92
C LEU A 105 7.22 3.08 -4.43
N TRP A 106 6.24 3.66 -3.74
CA TRP A 106 6.33 5.00 -3.19
C TRP A 106 6.41 4.95 -1.67
N ARG A 107 7.28 5.78 -1.10
CA ARG A 107 7.32 6.09 0.34
C ARG A 107 6.61 7.43 0.57
N PHE A 108 5.60 7.40 1.43
CA PHE A 108 4.88 8.57 1.92
C PHE A 108 5.37 8.90 3.34
N PRO A 109 6.05 10.04 3.54
CA PRO A 109 6.58 10.41 4.85
C PRO A 109 5.49 10.98 5.76
N PRO A 110 5.59 10.78 7.10
CA PRO A 110 4.61 11.30 8.05
C PRO A 110 4.60 12.84 8.14
N SER A 111 5.63 13.50 7.63
CA SER A 111 5.70 14.96 7.56
C SER A 111 4.74 15.59 6.55
N GLY A 112 4.16 14.79 5.65
CA GLY A 112 3.37 15.28 4.52
C GLY A 112 4.21 15.83 3.36
N GLU A 113 5.53 15.70 3.41
CA GLU A 113 6.40 15.99 2.28
C GLU A 113 6.05 15.10 1.06
N PRO A 114 6.38 15.53 -0.18
CA PRO A 114 6.07 14.76 -1.37
C PRO A 114 6.58 13.32 -1.30
N PRO A 115 5.80 12.33 -1.79
CA PRO A 115 6.23 10.94 -1.78
C PRO A 115 7.45 10.74 -2.67
N THR A 116 8.34 9.85 -2.24
CA THR A 116 9.57 9.51 -2.97
C THR A 116 9.54 8.08 -3.44
N MET A 117 10.01 7.83 -4.66
CA MET A 117 10.12 6.48 -5.20
C MET A 117 11.26 5.73 -4.50
N VAL A 118 11.01 4.48 -4.13
CA VAL A 118 11.98 3.61 -3.45
C VAL A 118 12.02 2.24 -4.14
N SER A 119 13.13 1.53 -3.98
CA SER A 119 13.30 0.20 -4.59
C SER A 119 12.82 -0.96 -3.71
N ARG A 120 12.57 -0.71 -2.40
CA ARG A 120 12.11 -1.72 -1.43
C ARG A 120 11.45 -1.08 -0.22
N ALA A 121 10.63 -1.85 0.49
CA ALA A 121 10.17 -1.52 1.83
C ALA A 121 11.27 -1.81 2.87
N PRO A 122 11.22 -1.17 4.06
CA PRO A 122 12.16 -1.44 5.15
C PRO A 122 12.01 -2.84 5.73
N VAL A 123 10.79 -3.39 5.69
CA VAL A 123 10.44 -4.76 6.08
C VAL A 123 9.51 -5.30 5.01
N GLU A 124 9.89 -6.39 4.36
CA GLU A 124 9.04 -7.04 3.35
C GLU A 124 8.15 -8.10 3.99
N PHE A 125 7.02 -8.44 3.35
CA PHE A 125 6.12 -9.49 3.84
C PHE A 125 6.84 -10.83 4.04
N ALA A 126 7.79 -11.16 3.16
CA ALA A 126 8.63 -12.34 3.29
C ALA A 126 9.45 -12.35 4.59
N ASP A 127 9.96 -11.20 5.03
CA ASP A 127 10.73 -11.07 6.27
C ASP A 127 9.83 -11.32 7.49
N VAL A 128 8.60 -10.80 7.47
CA VAL A 128 7.58 -11.04 8.51
C VAL A 128 7.24 -12.54 8.58
N MET A 129 7.01 -13.18 7.44
CA MET A 129 6.68 -14.60 7.37
C MET A 129 7.84 -15.52 7.77
N ALA A 130 9.08 -15.08 7.56
CA ALA A 130 10.27 -15.78 8.01
C ALA A 130 10.58 -15.57 9.51
N GLY A 131 9.88 -14.64 10.18
CA GLY A 131 10.19 -14.24 11.55
C GLY A 131 11.51 -13.49 11.69
N THR A 132 11.97 -12.86 10.60
CA THR A 132 13.23 -12.10 10.53
C THR A 132 13.03 -10.59 10.44
N ALA A 133 11.77 -10.14 10.50
CA ALA A 133 11.47 -8.72 10.65
C ALA A 133 12.06 -8.17 11.97
N PRO A 134 12.66 -6.97 11.95
CA PRO A 134 13.29 -6.34 13.12
C PRO A 134 12.30 -5.94 14.22
#